data_AF-A0A3E2MS36-F1
#
_entry.id   AF-A0A3E2MS36-F1
#
_cell.length_a   1.000
_cell.length_b   1.000
_cell.length_c   1.000
_cell.angle_alpha   90.00
_cell.angle_beta   90.00
_cell.angle_gamma   90.00
#
_symmetry.space_group_name_H-M   'P 1'
#
loop_
_entity.id
_entity.type
_entity.pdbx_description
1 polymer ?
#
loop_
_entity_poly.entity_id
_entity_poly.type
_entity_poly.pdbx_seq_one_letter_code
_entity_poly.pdbx_strand_id
1 'polypeptide(L)'
;MREFPDVTVLSSASVSAAHGEQVARAVGRILVHREIVGGARVRLKTGACGRGPMVLQVNLRVGELPARVLAVTPGIDDLAPALLRLDRHIVRMYDQWRPRPWPDLTRRRLFVRPDAAIARRKPVSLRCSTPLAAVAVMDAMDYDAHVFTDAETGEDAVVYRAGPSGLRLARQRHVYPPGWAWSPSNSAPPVPLIVNSRPTLALTEEEALRRAREHGLQLLFFTDSATGRGQLLYPRYDGDLGLVGPARRA
;
A
#
# COMPACT_ATOMS: atom_id res chain seq x y z
N MET A 1 -24.41 -23.58 -7.91
CA MET A 1 -24.05 -23.17 -6.53
C MET A 1 -22.57 -22.80 -6.54
N ARG A 2 -22.20 -21.61 -6.04
CA ARG A 2 -20.79 -21.19 -6.01
C ARG A 2 -20.05 -21.96 -4.93
N GLU A 3 -18.90 -22.54 -5.27
CA GLU A 3 -18.07 -23.34 -4.34
C GLU A 3 -17.51 -22.51 -3.18
N PHE A 4 -17.23 -21.22 -3.42
CA PHE A 4 -16.72 -20.27 -2.42
C PHE A 4 -17.60 -19.01 -2.38
N PRO A 5 -18.75 -19.04 -1.69
CA PRO A 5 -19.71 -17.94 -1.69
C PRO A 5 -19.17 -16.66 -1.01
N ASP A 6 -18.28 -16.80 -0.03
CA ASP A 6 -17.70 -15.68 0.71
C ASP A 6 -16.54 -14.98 -0.03
N VAL A 7 -16.17 -15.48 -1.22
CA VAL A 7 -15.20 -14.82 -2.10
C VAL A 7 -15.93 -14.04 -3.17
N THR A 8 -16.00 -12.72 -3.00
CA THR A 8 -16.63 -11.82 -3.97
C THR A 8 -15.59 -11.27 -4.94
N VAL A 9 -15.80 -11.51 -6.24
CA VAL A 9 -14.93 -10.99 -7.31
C VAL A 9 -15.62 -9.83 -8.02
N LEU A 10 -14.94 -8.69 -8.09
CA LEU A 10 -15.35 -7.51 -8.83
C LEU A 10 -14.38 -7.25 -9.97
N SER A 11 -14.88 -7.21 -11.19
CA SER A 11 -14.07 -7.02 -12.39
C SER A 11 -14.59 -5.88 -13.26
N SER A 12 -13.74 -5.40 -14.17
CA SER A 12 -14.17 -4.62 -15.32
C SER A 12 -14.99 -5.48 -16.29
N ALA A 13 -15.75 -4.83 -17.18
CA ALA A 13 -16.64 -5.50 -18.16
C ALA A 13 -15.92 -6.51 -19.08
N SER A 14 -14.59 -6.44 -19.19
CA SER A 14 -13.73 -7.33 -19.97
C SER A 14 -13.54 -8.74 -19.38
N VAL A 15 -13.98 -9.01 -18.15
CA VAL A 15 -13.81 -10.32 -17.49
C VAL A 15 -15.13 -11.08 -17.48
N SER A 16 -15.15 -12.27 -18.08
CA SER A 16 -16.32 -13.15 -18.08
C SER A 16 -16.68 -13.67 -16.68
N ALA A 17 -17.94 -14.04 -16.48
CA ALA A 17 -18.39 -14.64 -15.23
C ALA A 17 -17.61 -15.92 -14.87
N ALA A 18 -17.31 -16.77 -15.87
CA ALA A 18 -16.53 -17.99 -15.69
C ALA A 18 -15.12 -17.72 -15.17
N HIS A 19 -14.44 -16.70 -15.71
CA HIS A 19 -13.14 -16.26 -15.18
C HIS A 19 -13.24 -15.71 -13.76
N GLY A 20 -14.31 -14.97 -13.44
CA GLY A 20 -14.60 -14.53 -12.09
C GLY A 20 -14.73 -15.70 -11.10
N GLU A 21 -15.44 -16.75 -11.48
CA GLU A 21 -15.59 -17.97 -10.67
C GLU A 21 -14.29 -18.75 -10.53
N GLN A 22 -13.47 -18.84 -11.59
CA GLN A 22 -12.13 -19.43 -11.52
C GLN A 22 -11.24 -18.70 -10.52
N VAL A 23 -11.23 -17.36 -10.54
CA VAL A 23 -10.49 -16.54 -9.57
C VAL A 23 -11.03 -16.75 -8.16
N ALA A 24 -12.35 -16.78 -7.98
CA ALA A 24 -12.96 -17.04 -6.67
C ALA A 24 -12.55 -18.41 -6.12
N ARG A 25 -12.56 -19.45 -6.95
CA ARG A 25 -12.12 -20.80 -6.60
C ARG A 25 -10.64 -20.84 -6.22
N ALA A 26 -9.77 -20.21 -7.01
CA ALA A 26 -8.34 -20.21 -6.76
C ALA A 26 -7.98 -19.50 -5.44
N VAL A 27 -8.59 -18.32 -5.19
CA VAL A 27 -8.41 -17.59 -3.93
C VAL A 27 -9.02 -18.38 -2.76
N GLY A 28 -10.25 -18.88 -2.91
CA GLY A 28 -10.96 -19.62 -1.88
C GLY A 28 -10.21 -20.86 -1.38
N ARG A 29 -9.53 -21.59 -2.28
CA ARG A 29 -8.66 -22.71 -1.90
C ARG A 29 -7.51 -22.30 -0.99
N ILE A 30 -6.88 -21.16 -1.23
CA ILE A 30 -5.84 -20.62 -0.33
C ILE A 30 -6.45 -20.24 1.01
N LEU A 31 -7.60 -19.57 1.02
CA LEU A 31 -8.26 -19.17 2.26
C LEU A 31 -8.61 -20.39 3.12
N VAL A 32 -9.17 -21.45 2.53
CA VAL A 32 -9.46 -22.70 3.25
C VAL A 32 -8.17 -23.36 3.74
N HIS A 33 -7.15 -23.47 2.90
CA HIS A 33 -5.86 -24.06 3.30
C HIS A 33 -5.17 -23.30 4.44
N ARG A 34 -5.40 -21.99 4.53
CA ARG A 34 -4.87 -21.11 5.58
C ARG A 34 -5.86 -20.81 6.71
N GLU A 35 -6.99 -21.53 6.75
CA GLU A 35 -8.02 -21.40 7.80
C GLU A 35 -8.55 -19.96 7.97
N ILE A 36 -8.64 -19.21 6.86
CA ILE A 36 -9.14 -17.84 6.84
C ILE A 36 -10.67 -17.83 6.86
N VAL A 37 -11.22 -17.23 7.91
CA VAL A 37 -12.66 -17.00 8.10
C VAL A 37 -13.10 -15.63 7.56
N GLY A 38 -14.36 -15.52 7.11
CA GLY A 38 -14.95 -14.26 6.65
C GLY A 38 -14.71 -13.91 5.18
N GLY A 39 -14.02 -14.77 4.43
CA GLY A 39 -13.87 -14.66 2.98
C GLY A 39 -12.97 -13.54 2.50
N ALA A 40 -13.11 -13.15 1.23
CA ALA A 40 -12.30 -12.11 0.62
C ALA A 40 -13.02 -11.35 -0.49
N ARG A 41 -12.65 -10.09 -0.66
CA ARG A 41 -13.06 -9.26 -1.79
C ARG A 41 -11.91 -9.10 -2.77
N VAL A 42 -12.05 -9.72 -3.93
CA VAL A 42 -11.11 -9.63 -5.04
C VAL A 42 -11.56 -8.53 -6.00
N ARG A 43 -10.62 -7.69 -6.43
CA ARG A 43 -10.82 -6.71 -7.51
C ARG A 43 -9.85 -7.02 -8.64
N LEU A 44 -10.39 -7.17 -9.84
CA LEU A 44 -9.64 -7.41 -11.07
C LEU A 44 -9.72 -6.15 -11.93
N LYS A 45 -8.55 -5.69 -12.39
CA LYS A 45 -8.45 -4.62 -13.38
C LYS A 45 -7.56 -5.09 -14.53
N THR A 46 -8.12 -5.13 -15.73
CA THR A 46 -7.36 -5.39 -16.96
C THR A 46 -6.77 -4.10 -17.51
N GLY A 47 -5.68 -4.20 -18.26
CA GLY A 47 -5.27 -3.12 -19.17
C GLY A 47 -6.32 -2.85 -20.26
N ALA A 48 -6.13 -1.76 -21.01
CA ALA A 48 -7.09 -1.25 -21.99
C ALA A 48 -7.54 -2.26 -23.07
N CYS A 49 -6.68 -3.21 -23.45
CA CYS A 49 -6.97 -4.17 -24.51
C CYS A 49 -7.65 -5.46 -24.03
N GLY A 50 -7.90 -5.64 -22.72
CA GLY A 50 -8.50 -6.85 -22.15
C GLY A 50 -7.63 -8.12 -22.20
N ARG A 51 -6.62 -8.17 -23.08
CA ARG A 51 -5.52 -9.15 -23.14
C ARG A 51 -4.23 -8.45 -22.74
N GLY A 52 -3.71 -8.76 -21.57
CA GLY A 52 -2.47 -8.18 -21.07
C GLY A 52 -2.39 -8.24 -19.54
N PRO A 53 -1.35 -7.64 -18.95
CA PRO A 53 -1.14 -7.68 -17.52
C PRO A 53 -2.37 -7.19 -16.77
N MET A 54 -2.74 -7.93 -15.73
CA MET A 54 -3.89 -7.64 -14.89
C MET A 54 -3.44 -7.28 -13.50
N VAL A 55 -4.12 -6.33 -12.87
CA VAL A 55 -3.95 -6.05 -11.45
C VAL A 55 -5.02 -6.82 -10.68
N LEU A 56 -4.58 -7.76 -9.85
CA LEU A 56 -5.41 -8.50 -8.92
C LEU A 56 -5.17 -7.92 -7.52
N GLN A 57 -6.24 -7.42 -6.90
CA GLN A 57 -6.21 -6.96 -5.52
C GLN A 57 -7.14 -7.82 -4.67
N VAL A 58 -6.59 -8.48 -3.65
CA VAL A 58 -7.36 -9.21 -2.64
C VAL A 58 -7.45 -8.35 -1.38
N ASN A 59 -8.65 -8.25 -0.80
CA ASN A 59 -8.86 -7.62 0.51
C ASN A 59 -9.53 -8.67 1.39
N LEU A 60 -9.00 -8.89 2.57
CA LEU A 60 -9.43 -9.94 3.49
C LEU A 60 -9.14 -9.52 4.93
N ARG A 61 -9.53 -10.35 5.90
CA ARG A 61 -9.07 -10.25 7.28
C ARG A 61 -8.24 -11.49 7.60
N VAL A 62 -7.14 -11.31 8.33
CA VAL A 62 -6.34 -12.39 8.89
C VAL A 62 -6.41 -12.23 10.41
N GLY A 63 -7.18 -13.09 11.07
CA GLY A 63 -7.68 -12.82 12.42
C GLY A 63 -8.44 -11.49 12.45
N GLU A 64 -8.09 -10.62 13.40
CA GLU A 64 -8.70 -9.28 13.52
C GLU A 64 -8.03 -8.20 12.68
N LEU A 65 -6.98 -8.54 11.93
CA LEU A 65 -6.21 -7.57 11.17
C LEU A 65 -6.72 -7.48 9.73
N PRO A 66 -7.09 -6.28 9.25
CA PRO A 66 -7.39 -6.10 7.84
C PRO A 66 -6.11 -6.29 7.02
N ALA A 67 -6.25 -7.00 5.91
CA ALA A 67 -5.16 -7.26 4.99
C ALA A 67 -5.56 -6.91 3.57
N ARG A 68 -4.57 -6.47 2.79
CA ARG A 68 -4.72 -6.25 1.36
C ARG A 68 -3.48 -6.77 0.67
N VAL A 69 -3.66 -7.44 -0.46
CA VAL A 69 -2.58 -7.92 -1.33
C VAL A 69 -2.85 -7.39 -2.73
N LEU A 70 -1.83 -6.83 -3.37
CA LEU A 70 -1.89 -6.43 -4.76
C LEU A 70 -0.77 -7.12 -5.55
N ALA A 71 -1.14 -7.75 -6.65
CA ALA A 71 -0.21 -8.39 -7.57
C ALA A 71 -0.56 -8.03 -9.02
N VAL A 72 0.46 -8.00 -9.85
CA VAL A 72 0.30 -7.96 -11.30
C VAL A 72 0.47 -9.38 -11.82
N THR A 73 -0.49 -9.86 -12.61
CA THR A 73 -0.42 -11.16 -13.30
C THR A 73 -0.28 -10.94 -14.80
N PRO A 74 0.34 -11.87 -15.55
CA PRO A 74 0.42 -11.77 -17.01
C PRO A 74 -0.94 -11.72 -17.71
N GLY A 75 -1.94 -12.35 -17.11
CA GLY A 75 -3.31 -12.40 -17.61
C GLY A 75 -4.24 -13.09 -16.60
N ILE A 76 -5.45 -13.43 -17.06
CA ILE A 76 -6.46 -14.12 -16.25
C ILE A 76 -6.16 -15.62 -16.10
N ASP A 77 -5.45 -16.19 -17.08
CA ASP A 77 -5.13 -17.62 -17.15
C ASP A 77 -3.95 -18.00 -16.24
N ASP A 78 -3.07 -17.04 -15.92
CA ASP A 78 -1.95 -17.23 -15.00
C ASP A 78 -2.11 -16.37 -13.75
N LEU A 79 -2.71 -16.95 -12.72
CA LEU A 79 -2.89 -16.32 -11.41
C LEU A 79 -1.74 -16.62 -10.44
N ALA A 80 -0.75 -17.44 -10.82
CA ALA A 80 0.24 -17.97 -9.89
C ALA A 80 1.01 -16.87 -9.13
N PRO A 81 1.45 -15.75 -9.76
CA PRO A 81 2.13 -14.68 -9.03
C PRO A 81 1.26 -14.07 -7.92
N ALA A 82 -0.03 -13.91 -8.17
CA ALA A 82 -0.97 -13.34 -7.21
C ALA A 82 -1.28 -14.30 -6.06
N LEU A 83 -1.49 -15.58 -6.38
CA LEU A 83 -1.79 -16.64 -5.42
C LEU A 83 -0.60 -16.90 -4.47
N LEU A 84 0.61 -17.01 -5.02
CA LEU A 84 1.83 -17.18 -4.22
C LEU A 84 2.09 -15.98 -3.30
N ARG A 85 1.84 -14.76 -3.79
CA ARG A 85 1.96 -13.55 -2.96
C ARG A 85 0.92 -13.52 -1.86
N LEU A 86 -0.34 -13.87 -2.16
CA LEU A 86 -1.42 -13.95 -1.16
C LEU A 86 -1.06 -14.93 -0.04
N ASP A 87 -0.65 -16.14 -0.42
CA ASP A 87 -0.27 -17.19 0.51
C ASP A 87 0.86 -16.75 1.45
N ARG A 88 1.97 -16.25 0.89
CA ARG A 88 3.10 -15.72 1.66
C ARG A 88 2.71 -14.55 2.56
N HIS A 89 1.79 -13.70 2.10
CA HIS A 89 1.31 -12.56 2.88
C HIS A 89 0.51 -13.01 4.10
N ILE A 90 -0.38 -14.00 3.93
CA ILE A 90 -1.16 -14.59 5.02
C ILE A 90 -0.22 -15.23 6.06
N VAL A 91 0.72 -16.07 5.62
CA VAL A 91 1.69 -16.73 6.53
C VAL A 91 2.43 -15.69 7.38
N ARG A 92 2.95 -14.64 6.74
CA ARG A 92 3.67 -13.56 7.45
C ARG A 92 2.81 -12.79 8.46
N MET A 93 1.49 -12.83 8.35
CA MET A 93 0.60 -12.17 9.29
C MET A 93 0.30 -13.02 10.53
N TYR A 94 0.52 -14.33 10.49
CA TYR A 94 0.42 -15.22 11.65
C TYR A 94 1.70 -15.26 12.48
N ASP A 95 2.86 -15.07 11.83
CA ASP A 95 4.14 -15.02 12.53
C ASP A 95 4.31 -13.74 13.35
N GLN A 96 5.31 -13.74 14.24
CA GLN A 96 5.79 -12.51 14.85
C GLN A 96 6.12 -11.49 13.75
N TRP A 97 5.51 -10.32 13.84
CA TRP A 97 5.64 -9.32 12.78
C TRP A 97 7.12 -8.96 12.55
N ARG A 98 7.51 -9.01 11.29
CA ARG A 98 8.78 -8.49 10.77
C ARG A 98 8.48 -7.64 9.53
N PRO A 99 9.26 -6.58 9.23
CA PRO A 99 9.08 -5.83 8.00
C PRO A 99 9.03 -6.73 6.76
N ARG A 100 8.17 -6.43 5.78
CA ARG A 100 8.17 -7.12 4.49
C ARG A 100 9.56 -7.06 3.85
N PRO A 101 10.04 -8.14 3.22
CA PRO A 101 11.32 -8.16 2.51
C PRO A 101 11.48 -6.98 1.55
N TRP A 102 12.70 -6.47 1.46
CA TRP A 102 13.06 -5.39 0.56
C TRP A 102 14.44 -5.65 -0.10
N PRO A 103 14.59 -5.44 -1.42
CA PRO A 103 13.54 -5.06 -2.36
C PRO A 103 12.55 -6.21 -2.63
N ASP A 104 11.29 -5.85 -2.91
CA ASP A 104 10.30 -6.81 -3.36
C ASP A 104 10.37 -6.96 -4.89
N LEU A 105 11.10 -7.98 -5.35
CA LEU A 105 11.32 -8.23 -6.78
C LEU A 105 10.06 -8.65 -7.53
N THR A 106 9.01 -9.07 -6.81
CA THR A 106 7.73 -9.43 -7.43
C THR A 106 6.87 -8.20 -7.73
N ARG A 107 7.28 -7.02 -7.24
CA ARG A 107 6.52 -5.78 -7.36
C ARG A 107 7.15 -4.85 -8.37
N ARG A 108 6.36 -4.44 -9.36
CA ARG A 108 6.78 -3.40 -10.31
C ARG A 108 6.86 -2.06 -9.59
N ARG A 109 8.05 -1.43 -9.61
CA ARG A 109 8.22 -0.05 -9.15
C ARG A 109 7.62 0.89 -10.18
N LEU A 110 6.73 1.76 -9.74
CA LEU A 110 6.08 2.77 -10.58
C LEU A 110 6.74 4.12 -10.34
N PHE A 111 6.83 4.91 -11.40
CA PHE A 111 7.36 6.26 -11.40
C PHE A 111 6.33 7.18 -12.04
N VAL A 112 6.23 8.42 -11.55
CA VAL A 112 5.33 9.44 -12.10
C VAL A 112 5.73 9.73 -13.55
N ARG A 113 4.76 9.70 -14.47
CA ARG A 113 4.98 10.10 -15.87
C ARG A 113 4.87 11.61 -16.04
N PRO A 114 5.53 12.21 -17.05
CA PRO A 114 5.44 13.65 -17.32
C PRO A 114 4.01 14.18 -17.54
N ASP A 115 3.12 13.36 -18.10
CA ASP A 115 1.74 13.69 -18.44
C ASP A 115 0.70 13.23 -17.40
N ALA A 116 1.10 12.50 -16.36
CA ALA A 116 0.19 11.88 -15.39
C ALA A 116 -0.64 12.91 -14.63
N ALA A 117 -1.96 12.75 -14.56
CA ALA A 117 -2.85 13.63 -13.81
C ALA A 117 -3.29 13.00 -12.47
N ILE A 118 -3.86 13.81 -11.57
CA ILE A 118 -4.46 13.27 -10.33
C ILE A 118 -5.84 12.70 -10.68
N ALA A 119 -5.89 11.41 -11.00
CA ALA A 119 -7.12 10.72 -11.36
C ALA A 119 -7.93 10.24 -10.16
N ARG A 120 -7.32 10.17 -8.97
CA ARG A 120 -8.01 9.68 -7.77
C ARG A 120 -7.61 10.42 -6.51
N ARG A 121 -8.60 10.87 -5.75
CA ARG A 121 -8.46 11.43 -4.40
C ARG A 121 -9.00 10.45 -3.38
N LYS A 122 -8.26 10.24 -2.29
CA LYS A 122 -8.64 9.34 -1.19
C LYS A 122 -8.54 10.11 0.13
N PRO A 123 -9.62 10.78 0.58
CA PRO A 123 -9.67 11.30 1.93
C PRO A 123 -9.58 10.13 2.91
N VAL A 124 -8.75 10.27 3.94
CA VAL A 124 -8.55 9.26 4.98
C VAL A 124 -8.58 9.90 6.36
N SER A 125 -9.17 9.21 7.33
CA SER A 125 -8.98 9.56 8.74
C SER A 125 -7.61 9.02 9.17
N LEU A 126 -6.66 9.94 9.41
CA LEU A 126 -5.34 9.55 9.89
C LEU A 126 -5.45 8.99 11.30
N ARG A 127 -4.87 7.81 11.50
CA ARG A 127 -4.75 7.20 12.83
C ARG A 127 -3.55 7.80 13.53
N CYS A 128 -3.71 8.12 14.81
CA CYS A 128 -2.59 8.44 15.68
C CYS A 128 -1.88 7.12 16.04
N SER A 129 -0.59 7.00 15.73
CA SER A 129 0.18 5.78 16.00
C SER A 129 1.68 6.04 16.03
N THR A 130 2.46 5.10 16.59
CA THR A 130 3.92 5.15 16.48
C THR A 130 4.37 4.85 15.04
N PRO A 131 5.58 5.28 14.63
CA PRO A 131 6.13 4.92 13.32
C PRO A 131 6.18 3.41 13.07
N LEU A 132 6.51 2.61 14.09
CA LEU A 132 6.59 1.16 13.96
C LEU A 132 5.22 0.51 13.70
N ALA A 133 4.18 0.96 14.42
CA ALA A 133 2.82 0.52 14.19
C ALA A 133 2.33 0.93 12.79
N ALA A 134 2.70 2.13 12.32
CA ALA A 134 2.40 2.58 10.97
C ALA A 134 3.08 1.69 9.90
N VAL A 135 4.31 1.21 10.13
CA VAL A 135 4.96 0.23 9.23
C VAL A 135 4.19 -1.09 9.22
N ALA A 136 3.75 -1.59 10.38
CA ALA A 136 2.96 -2.82 10.44
C ALA A 136 1.66 -2.71 9.63
N VAL A 137 0.96 -1.58 9.72
CA VAL A 137 -0.24 -1.30 8.89
C VAL A 137 0.13 -1.18 7.40
N MET A 138 1.21 -0.47 7.07
CA MET A 138 1.71 -0.34 5.70
C MET A 138 1.96 -1.73 5.09
N ASP A 139 2.54 -2.63 5.87
CA ASP A 139 2.84 -3.99 5.45
C ASP A 139 1.60 -4.85 5.31
N ALA A 140 0.72 -4.89 6.33
CA ALA A 140 -0.52 -5.66 6.29
C ALA A 140 -1.42 -5.29 5.10
N MET A 141 -1.40 -4.01 4.70
CA MET A 141 -2.20 -3.48 3.60
C MET A 141 -1.48 -3.50 2.23
N ASP A 142 -0.28 -4.06 2.17
CA ASP A 142 0.58 -4.16 0.97
C ASP A 142 0.78 -2.80 0.26
N TYR A 143 0.96 -1.77 1.07
CA TYR A 143 1.29 -0.41 0.63
C TYR A 143 2.81 -0.22 0.59
N ASP A 144 3.28 0.65 -0.30
CA ASP A 144 4.67 1.12 -0.28
C ASP A 144 4.83 2.43 0.51
N ALA A 145 3.71 3.04 0.91
CA ALA A 145 3.67 4.22 1.75
C ALA A 145 2.38 4.25 2.57
N HIS A 146 2.47 4.68 3.83
CA HIS A 146 1.33 4.84 4.72
C HIS A 146 1.43 6.16 5.47
N VAL A 147 0.42 7.01 5.29
CA VAL A 147 0.26 8.26 6.03
C VAL A 147 -0.50 8.03 7.33
N PHE A 148 -0.05 8.68 8.40
CA PHE A 148 -0.58 8.57 9.76
C PHE A 148 -0.30 9.88 10.51
N THR A 149 -0.88 10.03 11.70
CA THR A 149 -0.47 11.08 12.64
C THR A 149 0.51 10.46 13.62
N ASP A 150 1.72 11.00 13.69
CA ASP A 150 2.76 10.46 14.56
C ASP A 150 2.44 10.76 16.02
N ALA A 151 2.31 9.70 16.82
CA ALA A 151 1.98 9.81 18.24
C ALA A 151 3.06 10.55 19.04
N GLU A 152 4.32 10.54 18.61
CA GLU A 152 5.41 11.22 19.31
C GLU A 152 5.40 12.74 19.06
N THR A 153 5.05 13.16 17.85
CA THR A 153 5.20 14.57 17.41
C THR A 153 3.88 15.30 17.20
N GLY A 154 2.77 14.55 17.11
CA GLY A 154 1.45 15.06 16.71
C GLY A 154 1.36 15.48 15.23
N GLU A 155 2.39 15.25 14.43
CA GLU A 155 2.46 15.69 13.03
C GLU A 155 1.88 14.64 12.08
N ASP A 156 1.39 15.08 10.93
CA ASP A 156 1.15 14.14 9.85
C ASP A 156 2.52 13.60 9.37
N ALA A 157 2.62 12.29 9.19
CA ALA A 157 3.86 11.63 8.82
C ALA A 157 3.59 10.52 7.81
N VAL A 158 4.65 10.08 7.14
CA VAL A 158 4.61 8.93 6.24
C VAL A 158 5.75 7.97 6.54
N VAL A 159 5.41 6.69 6.64
CA VAL A 159 6.40 5.60 6.48
C VAL A 159 6.34 5.10 5.05
N TYR A 160 7.47 4.80 4.44
CA TYR A 160 7.51 4.36 3.06
C TYR A 160 8.72 3.48 2.73
N ARG A 161 8.60 2.76 1.62
CA ARG A 161 9.62 1.85 1.08
C ARG A 161 10.60 2.60 0.18
N ALA A 162 11.85 2.73 0.61
CA ALA A 162 12.93 3.33 -0.18
C ALA A 162 14.32 3.07 0.40
N GLY A 163 15.35 3.30 -0.42
CA GLY A 163 16.75 3.21 -0.01
C GLY A 163 17.22 1.79 0.30
N PRO A 164 18.41 1.63 0.90
CA PRO A 164 19.02 0.32 1.16
C PRO A 164 18.28 -0.52 2.20
N SER A 165 17.81 0.10 3.30
CA SER A 165 17.07 -0.63 4.36
C SER A 165 15.62 -0.93 3.98
N GLY A 166 15.11 -0.29 2.93
CA GLY A 166 13.72 -0.38 2.52
C GLY A 166 12.74 0.33 3.43
N LEU A 167 13.18 1.05 4.46
CA LEU A 167 12.29 1.67 5.42
C LEU A 167 12.70 3.10 5.70
N ARG A 168 11.80 4.04 5.39
CA ARG A 168 11.99 5.46 5.66
C ARG A 168 10.81 6.08 6.37
N LEU A 169 11.11 7.10 7.18
CA LEU A 169 10.14 7.97 7.85
C LEU A 169 10.34 9.40 7.38
N ALA A 170 9.26 10.07 6.99
CA ALA A 170 9.24 11.52 6.81
C ALA A 170 8.16 12.13 7.71
N ARG A 171 8.52 13.22 8.38
CA ARG A 171 7.64 14.03 9.23
C ARG A 171 7.56 15.43 8.64
N GLN A 172 6.53 16.19 9.01
CA GLN A 172 6.36 17.54 8.49
C GLN A 172 7.51 18.45 8.90
N ARG A 173 7.91 18.45 10.17
CA ARG A 173 8.95 19.35 10.70
C ARG A 173 10.04 18.60 11.46
N HIS A 174 9.66 17.69 12.36
CA HIS A 174 10.62 17.06 13.28
C HIS A 174 11.41 15.91 12.63
N VAL A 175 12.72 16.04 12.49
CA VAL A 175 13.57 15.05 11.76
C VAL A 175 14.45 14.16 12.66
N TYR A 176 14.24 14.21 13.98
CA TYR A 176 14.98 13.35 14.91
C TYR A 176 14.52 11.87 14.82
N PRO A 177 15.40 10.90 15.11
CA PRO A 177 15.03 9.48 15.21
C PRO A 177 13.89 9.25 16.22
N PRO A 178 12.96 8.30 15.98
CA PRO A 178 11.90 8.00 16.94
C PRO A 178 12.48 7.61 18.31
N GLY A 179 11.74 7.84 19.39
CA GLY A 179 12.25 7.65 20.76
C GLY A 179 12.76 6.23 21.05
N TRP A 180 12.16 5.21 20.43
CA TRP A 180 12.61 3.82 20.55
C TRP A 180 13.96 3.54 19.89
N ALA A 181 14.45 4.41 19.00
CA ALA A 181 15.79 4.28 18.42
C ALA A 181 16.90 4.59 19.45
N TRP A 182 16.55 5.28 20.54
CA TRP A 182 17.48 5.66 21.61
C TRP A 182 17.43 4.72 22.81
N SER A 183 16.49 3.78 22.82
CA SER A 183 16.38 2.74 23.85
C SER A 183 16.69 1.38 23.24
N PRO A 184 17.57 0.55 23.82
CA PRO A 184 17.73 -0.83 23.36
C PRO A 184 16.37 -1.53 23.45
N SER A 185 15.78 -1.86 22.31
CA SER A 185 14.50 -2.56 22.28
C SER A 185 14.72 -4.05 22.55
N ASN A 186 13.85 -4.66 23.35
CA ASN A 186 13.78 -6.13 23.53
C ASN A 186 13.30 -6.88 22.25
N SER A 187 12.99 -6.17 21.17
CA SER A 187 12.62 -6.79 19.88
C SER A 187 13.87 -6.99 19.03
N ALA A 188 14.32 -8.24 18.94
CA ALA A 188 15.45 -8.64 18.10
C ALA A 188 14.95 -9.27 16.78
N PRO A 189 15.52 -8.89 15.61
CA PRO A 189 16.45 -7.78 15.37
C PRO A 189 15.73 -6.41 15.29
N PRO A 190 16.45 -5.29 15.52
CA PRO A 190 15.90 -3.94 15.40
C PRO A 190 15.43 -3.64 13.98
N VAL A 191 14.30 -2.94 13.84
CA VAL A 191 13.77 -2.52 12.54
C VAL A 191 14.56 -1.32 12.01
N PRO A 192 15.23 -1.40 10.85
CA PRO A 192 16.11 -0.34 10.35
C PRO A 192 15.34 0.81 9.66
N LEU A 193 14.60 1.59 10.46
CA LEU A 193 13.82 2.74 9.99
C LEU A 193 14.70 4.00 9.89
N ILE A 194 14.92 4.49 8.67
CA ILE A 194 15.75 5.67 8.42
C ILE A 194 14.88 6.93 8.36
N VAL A 195 15.10 7.89 9.25
CA VAL A 195 14.41 9.19 9.20
C VAL A 195 15.00 10.07 8.10
N ASN A 196 14.15 10.76 7.35
CA ASN A 196 14.59 11.80 6.44
C ASN A 196 15.20 12.95 7.23
N SER A 197 16.41 13.34 6.84
CA SER A 197 17.19 14.41 7.48
C SER A 197 16.68 15.81 7.18
N ARG A 198 15.63 15.94 6.35
CA ARG A 198 15.00 17.21 6.00
C ARG A 198 13.50 17.15 6.27
N PRO A 199 12.91 18.26 6.78
CA PRO A 199 11.48 18.36 6.92
C PRO A 199 10.80 18.22 5.57
N THR A 200 9.54 17.83 5.61
CA THR A 200 8.72 17.70 4.40
C THR A 200 8.46 19.08 3.80
N LEU A 201 8.58 19.19 2.48
CA LEU A 201 8.35 20.45 1.77
C LEU A 201 6.91 20.92 1.96
N ALA A 202 6.72 22.22 2.20
CA ALA A 202 5.42 22.87 2.10
C ALA A 202 5.18 23.26 0.64
N LEU A 203 4.14 22.71 0.01
CA LEU A 203 3.84 22.88 -1.41
C LEU A 203 2.34 23.04 -1.61
N THR A 204 1.94 23.77 -2.65
CA THR A 204 0.59 23.61 -3.20
C THR A 204 0.48 22.25 -3.91
N GLU A 205 -0.76 21.80 -4.16
CA GLU A 205 -0.97 20.57 -4.93
C GLU A 205 -0.38 20.63 -6.34
N GLU A 206 -0.47 21.80 -6.99
CA GLU A 206 0.07 22.04 -8.34
C GLU A 206 1.59 21.98 -8.35
N GLU A 207 2.25 22.57 -7.35
CA GLU A 207 3.70 22.49 -7.18
C GLU A 207 4.17 21.06 -6.91
N ALA A 208 3.43 20.33 -6.07
CA ALA A 208 3.70 18.93 -5.78
C ALA A 208 3.56 18.06 -7.04
N LEU A 209 2.50 18.28 -7.83
CA LEU A 209 2.28 17.58 -9.11
C LEU A 209 3.40 17.87 -10.10
N ARG A 210 3.74 19.15 -10.29
CA ARG A 210 4.83 19.59 -11.17
C ARG A 210 6.15 18.93 -10.77
N ARG A 211 6.52 19.00 -9.49
CA ARG A 211 7.75 18.41 -8.95
C ARG A 211 7.79 16.88 -9.13
N ALA A 212 6.67 16.21 -8.89
CA ALA A 212 6.58 14.76 -9.06
C ALA A 212 6.80 14.33 -10.51
N ARG A 213 6.26 15.09 -11.47
CA ARG A 213 6.46 14.90 -12.91
C ARG A 213 7.90 15.18 -13.35
N GLU A 214 8.44 16.34 -12.96
CA GLU A 214 9.80 16.78 -13.32
C GLU A 214 10.88 15.77 -12.91
N HIS A 215 10.73 15.14 -11.74
CA HIS A 215 11.71 14.21 -11.20
C HIS A 215 11.32 12.74 -11.31
N GLY A 216 10.19 12.43 -11.97
CA GLY A 216 9.67 11.06 -12.09
C GLY A 216 9.60 10.33 -10.76
N LEU A 217 9.07 10.98 -9.71
CA LEU A 217 9.13 10.43 -8.34
C LEU A 217 8.31 9.13 -8.20
N GLN A 218 8.72 8.24 -7.29
CA GLN A 218 7.92 7.04 -6.94
C GLN A 218 6.80 7.37 -5.94
N LEU A 219 6.96 8.46 -5.20
CA LEU A 219 5.99 9.04 -4.28
C LEU A 219 6.49 10.44 -3.90
N LEU A 220 5.57 11.29 -3.49
CA LEU A 220 5.87 12.59 -2.89
C LEU A 220 4.95 12.81 -1.71
N PHE A 221 5.53 12.86 -0.51
CA PHE A 221 4.86 13.40 0.66
C PHE A 221 5.20 14.88 0.78
N PHE A 222 4.19 15.71 0.97
CA PHE A 222 4.32 17.16 1.12
C PHE A 222 3.35 17.68 2.18
N THR A 223 3.67 18.81 2.80
CA THR A 223 2.72 19.57 3.61
C THR A 223 1.95 20.47 2.66
N ASP A 224 0.64 20.29 2.55
CA ASP A 224 -0.21 21.18 1.76
C ASP A 224 -0.18 22.58 2.36
N SER A 225 0.30 23.56 1.60
CA SER A 225 0.51 24.93 2.07
C SER A 225 -0.81 25.62 2.48
N ALA A 226 -1.93 25.23 1.87
CA ALA A 226 -3.24 25.80 2.20
C ALA A 226 -3.81 25.27 3.52
N THR A 227 -3.59 23.99 3.84
CA THR A 227 -4.22 23.34 5.00
C THR A 227 -3.25 23.02 6.14
N GLY A 228 -1.94 23.09 5.89
CA GLY A 228 -0.91 22.63 6.81
C GLY A 228 -0.91 21.12 7.04
N ARG A 229 -1.70 20.35 6.27
CA ARG A 229 -1.87 18.90 6.44
C ARG A 229 -0.95 18.10 5.50
N GLY A 230 -0.50 16.94 5.95
CA GLY A 230 0.35 16.05 5.16
C GLY A 230 -0.43 15.34 4.05
N GLN A 231 0.04 15.44 2.82
CA GLN A 231 -0.54 14.77 1.66
C GLN A 231 0.49 13.86 0.98
N LEU A 232 0.02 12.72 0.47
CA LEU A 232 0.83 11.73 -0.25
C LEU A 232 0.32 11.59 -1.69
N LEU A 233 1.16 11.98 -2.63
CA LEU A 233 1.00 11.76 -4.06
C LEU A 233 1.78 10.51 -4.47
N TYR A 234 1.15 9.60 -5.23
CA TYR A 234 1.79 8.35 -5.66
C TYR A 234 1.29 7.89 -7.05
N PRO A 235 2.14 7.26 -7.87
CA PRO A 235 1.74 6.69 -9.15
C PRO A 235 0.89 5.43 -8.96
N ARG A 236 -0.06 5.24 -9.87
CA ARG A 236 -0.98 4.11 -9.90
C ARG A 236 -0.70 3.23 -11.11
N TYR A 237 -1.24 2.01 -11.08
CA TYR A 237 -1.10 1.05 -12.18
C TYR A 237 -1.84 1.46 -13.46
N ASP A 238 -2.78 2.42 -13.39
CA ASP A 238 -3.43 2.99 -14.57
C ASP A 238 -2.61 4.12 -15.23
N GLY A 239 -1.42 4.44 -14.69
CA GLY A 239 -0.50 5.44 -15.26
C GLY A 239 -0.67 6.84 -14.68
N ASP A 240 -1.82 7.12 -14.06
CA ASP A 240 -2.11 8.38 -13.38
C ASP A 240 -1.73 8.36 -11.89
N LEU A 241 -2.00 9.46 -11.20
CA LEU A 241 -1.64 9.66 -9.80
C LEU A 241 -2.85 9.50 -8.87
N GLY A 242 -2.57 8.96 -7.68
CA GLY A 242 -3.46 9.00 -6.54
C GLY A 242 -2.96 10.03 -5.53
N LEU A 243 -3.89 10.77 -4.94
CA LEU A 243 -3.64 11.66 -3.82
C LEU A 243 -4.34 11.12 -2.58
N VAL A 244 -3.58 10.90 -1.50
CA VAL A 244 -4.08 10.53 -0.17
C VAL A 244 -3.83 11.70 0.77
N GLY A 245 -4.85 12.13 1.47
CA GLY A 245 -4.72 13.18 2.48
C GLY A 245 -5.80 13.06 3.54
N PRO A 246 -5.67 13.80 4.64
CA PRO A 246 -6.69 13.84 5.69
C PRO A 246 -8.07 14.16 5.11
N ALA A 247 -9.08 13.45 5.58
CA ALA A 247 -10.45 13.87 5.35
C ALA A 247 -10.62 15.30 5.90
N ARG A 248 -11.24 16.19 5.12
CA ARG A 248 -11.64 17.50 5.62
C ARG A 248 -12.57 17.25 6.81
N ARG A 249 -12.29 17.86 7.96
CA ARG A 249 -13.26 17.90 9.05
C ARG A 249 -14.47 18.68 8.52
N ALA A 250 -15.65 18.08 8.62
CA ALA A 250 -16.91 18.78 8.38
C ALA A 250 -17.11 19.85 9.44
#